data_AF-A0A3D1YD45-F1
#
_entry.id   AF-A0A3D1YD45-F1
#
_cell.length_a   1.000
_cell.length_b   1.000
_cell.length_c   1.000
_cell.angle_alpha   90.00
_cell.angle_beta   90.00
_cell.angle_gamma   90.00
#
_symmetry.space_group_name_H-M   'P 1'
#
loop_
_entity.id
_entity.type
_entity.pdbx_description
1 polymer ?
#
loop_
_entity_poly.entity_id
_entity_poly.type
_entity_poly.pdbx_seq_one_letter_code
_entity_poly.pdbx_strand_id
1 'polypeptide(L)'
;MQNSKAYDCLIKQLNANGAEKKDGYYPRVMEEIYDWEREEVEDIIWDAFFNKKEIELAQFLPKLEKYDGIKALKENPYLLQIPSEASVEIGKILYEVTGDEKYLDLIKRNIDASPETISFVSILSYCKPCQRLYNILVDIYINNSNKVNRSTAVMGILYNKGIIKDRSSIKESNDVISLRKKFKSEDIAERKKILEKFENGELTL
;
A
#
# COMPACT_ATOMS: atom_id res chain seq x y z
N MET A 1 -24.22 3.48 -27.42
CA MET A 1 -23.52 4.65 -26.83
C MET A 1 -22.04 4.33 -26.78
N GLN A 2 -21.15 5.33 -26.77
CA GLN A 2 -19.71 5.10 -26.65
C GLN A 2 -19.31 5.06 -25.17
N ASN A 3 -18.59 4.02 -24.77
CA ASN A 3 -18.09 3.82 -23.40
C ASN A 3 -17.14 4.95 -22.96
N SER A 4 -16.90 5.05 -21.64
CA SER A 4 -15.89 5.97 -21.12
C SER A 4 -14.47 5.51 -21.43
N LYS A 5 -13.50 6.43 -21.33
CA LYS A 5 -12.07 6.06 -21.40
C LYS A 5 -11.66 5.14 -20.26
N ALA A 6 -12.28 5.30 -19.09
CA ALA A 6 -12.03 4.47 -17.92
C ALA A 6 -12.45 3.02 -18.16
N TYR A 7 -13.62 2.82 -18.77
CA TYR A 7 -14.07 1.52 -19.24
C TYR A 7 -13.06 0.90 -20.23
N ASP A 8 -12.70 1.64 -21.27
CA ASP A 8 -11.77 1.14 -22.30
C ASP A 8 -10.40 0.77 -21.68
N CYS A 9 -9.93 1.55 -20.71
CA CYS A 9 -8.73 1.25 -19.94
C CYS A 9 -8.86 -0.06 -19.14
N LEU A 10 -9.97 -0.26 -18.41
CA LEU A 10 -10.22 -1.48 -17.65
C LEU A 10 -10.19 -2.72 -18.56
N ILE A 11 -10.93 -2.69 -19.67
CA ILE A 11 -10.98 -3.81 -20.62
C ILE A 11 -9.60 -4.08 -21.23
N LYS A 12 -8.86 -3.03 -21.59
CA LYS A 12 -7.51 -3.18 -22.11
C LYS A 12 -6.58 -3.83 -21.08
N GLN A 13 -6.65 -3.41 -19.82
CA GLN A 13 -5.81 -3.93 -18.73
C GLN A 13 -6.16 -5.38 -18.37
N LEU A 14 -7.43 -5.75 -18.41
CA LEU A 14 -7.87 -7.15 -18.21
C LEU A 14 -7.34 -8.10 -19.30
N ASN A 15 -7.20 -7.61 -20.53
CA ASN A 15 -6.68 -8.39 -21.65
C ASN A 15 -5.15 -8.31 -21.79
N ALA A 16 -4.49 -7.47 -21.01
CA ALA A 16 -3.04 -7.28 -21.05
C ALA A 16 -2.31 -8.53 -20.55
N ASN A 17 -1.14 -8.80 -21.13
CA ASN A 17 -0.28 -9.93 -20.71
C ASN A 17 1.18 -9.50 -20.47
N GLY A 18 1.86 -10.25 -19.60
CA GLY A 18 3.28 -10.05 -19.33
C GLY A 18 3.62 -8.61 -18.93
N ALA A 19 4.48 -7.96 -19.71
CA ALA A 19 4.96 -6.60 -19.43
C ALA A 19 3.85 -5.53 -19.53
N GLU A 20 2.76 -5.79 -20.25
CA GLU A 20 1.65 -4.86 -20.41
C GLU A 20 0.88 -4.64 -19.10
N LYS A 21 0.96 -5.59 -18.16
CA LYS A 21 0.35 -5.47 -16.82
C LYS A 21 1.17 -4.62 -15.85
N LYS A 22 2.39 -4.22 -16.20
CA LYS A 22 3.33 -3.57 -15.26
C LYS A 22 2.81 -2.26 -14.67
N ASP A 23 1.98 -1.54 -15.43
CA ASP A 23 1.41 -0.26 -15.00
C ASP A 23 0.20 -0.43 -14.05
N GLY A 24 -0.24 -1.68 -13.80
CA GLY A 24 -1.40 -2.01 -12.99
C GLY A 24 -2.70 -1.49 -13.59
N TYR A 25 -3.76 -1.51 -12.78
CA TYR A 25 -5.07 -0.97 -13.16
C TYR A 25 -5.16 0.55 -12.95
N TYR A 26 -5.92 1.23 -13.82
CA TYR A 26 -6.14 2.68 -13.68
C TYR A 26 -6.96 2.97 -12.41
N PRO A 27 -6.44 3.71 -11.41
CA PRO A 27 -7.04 3.77 -10.08
C PRO A 27 -8.37 4.52 -10.01
N ARG A 28 -8.69 5.32 -11.04
CA ARG A 28 -9.92 6.14 -11.12
C ARG A 28 -11.03 5.54 -11.98
N VAL A 29 -10.98 4.23 -12.25
CA VAL A 29 -12.01 3.55 -13.05
C VAL A 29 -13.41 3.82 -12.48
N MET A 30 -13.63 3.57 -11.20
CA MET A 30 -14.95 3.71 -10.58
C MET A 30 -15.42 5.17 -10.44
N GLU A 31 -14.52 6.15 -10.59
CA GLU A 31 -14.82 7.58 -10.55
C GLU A 31 -15.13 8.19 -11.91
N GLU A 32 -14.64 7.59 -13.00
CA GLU A 32 -14.65 8.18 -14.35
C GLU A 32 -15.51 7.41 -15.35
N ILE A 33 -16.12 6.28 -14.92
CA ILE A 33 -17.13 5.57 -15.69
C ILE A 33 -18.48 6.31 -15.68
N TYR A 34 -19.29 6.09 -16.72
CA TYR A 34 -20.65 6.60 -16.78
C TYR A 34 -21.64 5.71 -16.03
N ASP A 35 -22.76 6.29 -15.58
CA ASP A 35 -23.81 5.55 -14.84
C ASP A 35 -24.35 4.35 -15.61
N TRP A 36 -24.49 4.46 -16.94
CA TRP A 36 -25.08 3.41 -17.78
C TRP A 36 -24.16 2.21 -18.02
N GLU A 37 -22.84 2.36 -17.84
CA GLU A 37 -21.86 1.25 -17.94
C GLU A 37 -21.48 0.70 -16.56
N ARG A 38 -21.93 1.35 -15.47
CA ARG A 38 -21.54 1.04 -14.09
C ARG A 38 -21.83 -0.39 -13.72
N GLU A 39 -23.05 -0.87 -13.95
CA GLU A 39 -23.45 -2.23 -13.61
C GLU A 39 -22.57 -3.28 -14.30
N GLU A 40 -22.28 -3.11 -15.59
CA GLU A 40 -21.41 -4.00 -16.36
C GLU A 40 -19.97 -3.99 -15.82
N VAL A 41 -19.43 -2.81 -15.53
CA VAL A 41 -18.08 -2.65 -14.96
C VAL A 41 -17.95 -3.37 -13.62
N GLU A 42 -18.97 -3.28 -12.75
CA GLU A 42 -18.94 -3.97 -11.47
C GLU A 42 -18.96 -5.49 -11.63
N ASP A 43 -19.78 -6.02 -12.54
CA ASP A 43 -19.84 -7.44 -12.84
C ASP A 43 -18.49 -7.95 -13.37
N ILE A 44 -17.83 -7.18 -14.22
CA ILE A 44 -16.50 -7.48 -14.75
C ILE A 44 -15.44 -7.52 -13.63
N ILE A 45 -15.42 -6.50 -12.77
CA ILE A 45 -14.46 -6.42 -11.65
C ILE A 45 -14.68 -7.59 -10.68
N TRP A 46 -15.93 -7.88 -10.36
CA TRP A 46 -16.30 -8.96 -9.45
C TRP A 46 -15.88 -10.33 -10.00
N ASP A 47 -16.23 -10.63 -11.26
CA ASP A 47 -15.85 -11.88 -11.92
C ASP A 47 -14.32 -12.03 -12.01
N ALA A 48 -13.61 -10.98 -12.43
CA ALA A 48 -12.17 -11.04 -12.58
C ALA A 48 -11.46 -11.24 -11.23
N PHE A 49 -11.93 -10.60 -10.16
CA PHE A 49 -11.37 -10.79 -8.83
C PHE A 49 -11.58 -12.21 -8.29
N PHE A 50 -12.82 -12.73 -8.33
CA PHE A 50 -13.14 -14.03 -7.73
C PHE A 50 -12.79 -15.23 -8.60
N ASN A 51 -13.08 -15.17 -9.91
CA ASN A 51 -12.95 -16.31 -10.81
C ASN A 51 -11.62 -16.33 -11.56
N LYS A 52 -11.08 -15.15 -11.90
CA LYS A 52 -9.78 -15.02 -12.61
C LYS A 52 -8.60 -14.73 -11.67
N LYS A 53 -8.86 -14.53 -10.38
CA LYS A 53 -7.86 -14.26 -9.32
C LYS A 53 -7.01 -13.01 -9.61
N GLU A 54 -7.59 -12.00 -10.24
CA GLU A 54 -6.95 -10.70 -10.49
C GLU A 54 -6.95 -9.86 -9.19
N ILE A 55 -5.97 -10.11 -8.31
CA ILE A 55 -5.92 -9.51 -6.96
C ILE A 55 -5.83 -7.99 -6.98
N GLU A 56 -5.13 -7.40 -7.95
CA GLU A 56 -4.97 -5.94 -8.06
C GLU A 56 -6.32 -5.20 -8.20
N LEU A 57 -7.38 -5.89 -8.64
CA LEU A 57 -8.74 -5.34 -8.70
C LEU A 57 -9.37 -5.13 -7.32
N ALA A 58 -8.80 -5.69 -6.25
CA ALA A 58 -9.23 -5.48 -4.86
C ALA A 58 -9.41 -3.99 -4.52
N GLN A 59 -8.62 -3.11 -5.14
CA GLN A 59 -8.70 -1.65 -4.93
C GLN A 59 -10.06 -1.04 -5.30
N PHE A 60 -10.83 -1.68 -6.19
CA PHE A 60 -12.13 -1.20 -6.64
C PHE A 60 -13.29 -1.75 -5.81
N LEU A 61 -13.09 -2.90 -5.14
CA LEU A 61 -14.16 -3.57 -4.38
C LEU A 61 -14.88 -2.65 -3.38
N PRO A 62 -14.20 -1.80 -2.60
CA PRO A 62 -14.88 -0.89 -1.68
C PRO A 62 -15.78 0.16 -2.34
N LYS A 63 -15.65 0.38 -3.65
CA LYS A 63 -16.42 1.38 -4.43
C LYS A 63 -17.59 0.75 -5.19
N LEU A 64 -17.78 -0.57 -5.10
CA LEU A 64 -18.90 -1.24 -5.75
C LEU A 64 -20.22 -0.90 -5.04
N GLU A 65 -21.30 -0.70 -5.78
CA GLU A 65 -22.65 -0.43 -5.25
C GLU A 65 -23.55 -1.68 -5.34
N LYS A 66 -23.38 -2.50 -6.38
CA LYS A 66 -24.15 -3.75 -6.58
C LYS A 66 -23.68 -4.84 -5.61
N TYR A 67 -22.40 -4.84 -5.27
CA TYR A 67 -21.77 -5.86 -4.43
C TYR A 67 -21.21 -5.28 -3.14
N ASP A 68 -21.33 -6.03 -2.03
CA ASP A 68 -20.65 -5.69 -0.77
C ASP A 68 -19.16 -6.06 -0.84
N GLY A 69 -18.39 -5.22 -1.53
CA GLY A 69 -16.98 -5.46 -1.75
C GLY A 69 -16.14 -5.42 -0.46
N ILE A 70 -16.52 -4.62 0.53
CA ILE A 70 -15.80 -4.59 1.82
C ILE A 70 -15.98 -5.93 2.55
N LYS A 71 -17.20 -6.46 2.62
CA LYS A 71 -17.44 -7.79 3.21
C LYS A 71 -16.69 -8.88 2.45
N ALA A 72 -16.74 -8.86 1.12
CA ALA A 72 -15.99 -9.78 0.28
C ALA A 72 -14.47 -9.77 0.58
N LEU A 73 -13.87 -8.59 0.75
CA LEU A 73 -12.46 -8.48 1.13
C LEU A 73 -12.20 -9.04 2.54
N LYS A 74 -13.09 -8.78 3.51
CA LYS A 74 -12.95 -9.27 4.90
C LYS A 74 -13.04 -10.79 5.02
N GLU A 75 -13.82 -11.41 4.15
CA GLU A 75 -14.04 -12.86 4.11
C GLU A 75 -13.05 -13.57 3.17
N ASN A 76 -12.15 -12.82 2.52
CA ASN A 76 -11.26 -13.37 1.53
C ASN A 76 -10.19 -14.29 2.16
N PRO A 77 -10.02 -15.53 1.66
CA PRO A 77 -9.08 -16.51 2.23
C PRO A 77 -7.62 -16.07 2.16
N TYR A 78 -7.24 -15.13 1.28
CA TYR A 78 -5.89 -14.59 1.21
C TYR A 78 -5.46 -13.93 2.53
N LEU A 79 -6.38 -13.40 3.34
CA LEU A 79 -6.06 -12.80 4.65
C LEU A 79 -5.45 -13.78 5.66
N LEU A 80 -5.63 -15.08 5.44
CA LEU A 80 -5.06 -16.15 6.28
C LEU A 80 -3.73 -16.69 5.73
N GLN A 81 -3.36 -16.32 4.50
CA GLN A 81 -2.14 -16.77 3.85
C GLN A 81 -0.99 -15.84 4.21
N ILE A 82 -0.07 -16.32 5.05
CA ILE A 82 1.07 -15.54 5.51
C ILE A 82 2.35 -16.37 5.29
N PRO A 83 3.36 -15.87 4.57
CA PRO A 83 3.39 -14.57 3.88
C PRO A 83 2.61 -14.58 2.55
N SER A 84 1.99 -13.46 2.20
CA SER A 84 1.31 -13.27 0.91
C SER A 84 1.19 -11.80 0.54
N GLU A 85 1.59 -11.45 -0.69
CA GLU A 85 1.39 -10.10 -1.24
C GLU A 85 -0.09 -9.74 -1.32
N ALA A 86 -0.93 -10.69 -1.74
CA ALA A 86 -2.38 -10.52 -1.74
C ALA A 86 -2.93 -10.23 -0.34
N SER A 87 -2.42 -10.90 0.71
CA SER A 87 -2.80 -10.60 2.09
C SER A 87 -2.44 -9.16 2.48
N VAL A 88 -1.27 -8.67 2.04
CA VAL A 88 -0.78 -7.33 2.36
C VAL A 88 -1.55 -6.26 1.61
N GLU A 89 -1.82 -6.45 0.32
CA GLU A 89 -2.63 -5.54 -0.49
C GLU A 89 -4.06 -5.40 0.02
N ILE A 90 -4.74 -6.53 0.26
CA ILE A 90 -6.10 -6.53 0.82
C ILE A 90 -6.07 -5.93 2.24
N GLY A 91 -5.07 -6.26 3.05
CA GLY A 91 -4.88 -5.67 4.38
C GLY A 91 -4.77 -4.14 4.33
N LYS A 92 -3.97 -3.59 3.40
CA LYS A 92 -3.88 -2.15 3.20
C LYS A 92 -5.24 -1.56 2.82
N ILE A 93 -5.92 -2.13 1.83
CA ILE A 93 -7.23 -1.62 1.37
C ILE A 93 -8.23 -1.59 2.53
N LEU A 94 -8.32 -2.69 3.29
CA LEU A 94 -9.21 -2.77 4.44
C LEU A 94 -8.86 -1.75 5.53
N TYR A 95 -7.57 -1.53 5.80
CA TYR A 95 -7.14 -0.46 6.72
C TYR A 95 -7.57 0.93 6.22
N GLU A 96 -7.30 1.25 4.95
CA GLU A 96 -7.61 2.57 4.38
C GLU A 96 -9.12 2.89 4.45
N VAL A 97 -9.97 1.90 4.17
CA VAL A 97 -11.43 2.11 4.09
C VAL A 97 -12.12 2.00 5.45
N THR A 98 -11.59 1.22 6.39
CA THR A 98 -12.23 0.99 7.70
C THR A 98 -11.57 1.73 8.85
N GLY A 99 -10.30 2.10 8.73
CA GLY A 99 -9.47 2.61 9.82
C GLY A 99 -9.11 1.58 10.90
N ASP A 100 -9.44 0.29 10.70
CA ASP A 100 -9.20 -0.76 11.69
C ASP A 100 -7.72 -1.18 11.69
N GLU A 101 -7.00 -0.82 12.76
CA GLU A 101 -5.56 -1.04 12.89
C GLU A 101 -5.17 -2.53 12.92
N LYS A 102 -6.11 -3.47 13.14
CA LYS A 102 -5.81 -4.91 13.07
C LYS A 102 -5.26 -5.33 11.70
N TYR A 103 -5.60 -4.60 10.65
CA TYR A 103 -5.08 -4.85 9.31
C TYR A 103 -3.62 -4.39 9.16
N LEU A 104 -3.18 -3.39 9.94
CA LEU A 104 -1.75 -3.07 10.05
C LEU A 104 -0.99 -4.20 10.74
N ASP A 105 -1.60 -4.82 11.76
CA ASP A 105 -1.01 -5.98 12.44
C ASP A 105 -0.93 -7.21 11.51
N LEU A 106 -1.90 -7.38 10.62
CA LEU A 106 -1.83 -8.39 9.55
C LEU A 106 -0.64 -8.12 8.60
N ILE A 107 -0.45 -6.89 8.15
CA ILE A 107 0.67 -6.54 7.29
C ILE A 107 2.00 -6.77 8.03
N LYS A 108 2.10 -6.38 9.31
CA LYS A 108 3.29 -6.65 10.12
C LYS A 108 3.58 -8.16 10.23
N ARG A 109 2.58 -9.01 10.44
CA ARG A 109 2.78 -10.48 10.46
C ARG A 109 3.35 -11.01 9.14
N ASN A 110 2.94 -10.45 8.00
CA ASN A 110 3.51 -10.79 6.68
C ASN A 110 4.97 -10.36 6.56
N ILE A 111 5.32 -9.17 7.06
CA ILE A 111 6.70 -8.68 7.09
C ILE A 111 7.56 -9.55 8.02
N ASP A 112 7.08 -9.87 9.22
CA ASP A 112 7.81 -10.69 10.18
C ASP A 112 8.04 -12.12 9.66
N ALA A 113 7.07 -12.68 8.92
CA ALA A 113 7.19 -13.99 8.27
C ALA A 113 8.08 -13.99 7.02
N SER A 114 8.30 -12.82 6.39
CA SER A 114 9.14 -12.68 5.21
C SER A 114 9.96 -11.37 5.27
N PRO A 115 10.95 -11.28 6.18
CA PRO A 115 11.60 -10.02 6.55
C PRO A 115 12.45 -9.38 5.45
N GLU A 116 12.73 -10.13 4.38
CA GLU A 116 13.50 -9.69 3.21
C GLU A 116 12.60 -9.18 2.07
N THR A 117 11.27 -9.32 2.18
CA THR A 117 10.33 -8.94 1.12
C THR A 117 10.05 -7.44 1.14
N ILE A 118 10.64 -6.73 0.18
CA ILE A 118 10.60 -5.26 0.10
C ILE A 118 9.20 -4.73 -0.22
N SER A 119 8.42 -5.44 -1.04
CA SER A 119 7.10 -4.97 -1.45
C SER A 119 6.16 -4.84 -0.25
N PHE A 120 6.26 -5.69 0.77
CA PHE A 120 5.40 -5.61 1.95
C PHE A 120 5.63 -4.33 2.76
N VAL A 121 6.90 -3.97 2.99
CA VAL A 121 7.25 -2.71 3.68
C VAL A 121 6.92 -1.50 2.81
N SER A 122 7.07 -1.64 1.48
CA SER A 122 6.65 -0.61 0.53
C SER A 122 5.16 -0.33 0.68
N ILE A 123 4.30 -1.33 0.56
CA ILE A 123 2.83 -1.21 0.69
C ILE A 123 2.46 -0.57 2.04
N LEU A 124 3.05 -1.05 3.15
CA LEU A 124 2.85 -0.47 4.48
C LEU A 124 3.19 1.03 4.53
N SER A 125 4.30 1.45 3.89
CA SER A 125 4.77 2.84 3.92
C SER A 125 3.85 3.85 3.22
N TYR A 126 2.88 3.39 2.44
CA TYR A 126 1.84 4.21 1.79
C TYR A 126 0.53 4.24 2.57
N CYS A 127 0.43 3.53 3.70
CA CYS A 127 -0.79 3.52 4.49
C CYS A 127 -1.03 4.89 5.16
N LYS A 128 -2.30 5.27 5.34
CA LYS A 128 -2.71 6.49 6.01
C LYS A 128 -2.05 6.62 7.40
N PRO A 129 -1.50 7.81 7.74
CA PRO A 129 -0.82 8.02 9.01
C PRO A 129 -1.69 7.72 10.25
N CYS A 130 -1.15 6.91 11.15
CA CYS A 130 -1.63 6.72 12.52
C CYS A 130 -0.47 6.32 13.45
N GLN A 131 -0.70 6.35 14.76
CA GLN A 131 0.34 6.00 15.74
C GLN A 131 0.76 4.53 15.64
N ARG A 132 -0.16 3.60 15.38
CA ARG A 132 0.16 2.19 15.23
C ARG A 132 1.07 1.93 14.03
N LEU A 133 0.76 2.53 12.89
CA LEU A 133 1.58 2.48 11.68
C LEU A 133 2.99 3.01 11.95
N TYR A 134 3.09 4.17 12.62
CA TYR A 134 4.37 4.76 13.01
C TYR A 134 5.21 3.78 13.85
N ASN A 135 4.61 3.15 14.86
CA ASN A 135 5.29 2.19 15.72
C ASN A 135 5.82 0.98 14.94
N ILE A 136 5.05 0.46 13.97
CA ILE A 136 5.49 -0.65 13.11
C ILE A 136 6.67 -0.22 12.23
N LEU A 137 6.61 0.97 11.63
CA LEU A 137 7.69 1.48 10.77
C LEU A 137 8.98 1.73 11.57
N VAL A 138 8.86 2.23 12.81
CA VAL A 138 9.97 2.37 13.75
C VAL A 138 10.59 1.01 14.07
N ASP A 139 9.77 0.01 14.40
CA ASP A 139 10.25 -1.35 14.66
C ASP A 139 11.04 -1.90 13.48
N ILE A 140 10.52 -1.76 12.25
CA ILE A 140 11.23 -2.16 11.03
C ILE A 140 12.55 -1.40 10.87
N TYR A 141 12.55 -0.08 11.04
CA TYR A 141 13.77 0.73 10.93
C TYR A 141 14.85 0.26 11.90
N ILE A 142 14.49 0.01 13.16
CA ILE A 142 15.44 -0.35 14.21
C ILE A 142 15.94 -1.78 14.00
N ASN A 143 15.03 -2.73 13.77
CA ASN A 143 15.31 -4.16 13.93
C ASN A 143 15.52 -4.94 12.63
N ASN A 144 15.06 -4.44 11.46
CA ASN A 144 15.16 -5.20 10.22
C ASN A 144 16.61 -5.23 9.67
N SER A 145 17.11 -6.40 9.27
CA SER A 145 18.45 -6.62 8.70
C SER A 145 18.61 -6.06 7.29
N ASN A 146 17.52 -5.99 6.53
CA ASN A 146 17.53 -5.53 5.15
C ASN A 146 17.56 -3.99 5.08
N LYS A 147 18.66 -3.46 4.52
CA LYS A 147 18.87 -2.00 4.38
C LYS A 147 17.80 -1.30 3.54
N VAL A 148 17.24 -2.00 2.55
CA VAL A 148 16.19 -1.44 1.69
C VAL A 148 14.91 -1.31 2.49
N ASN A 149 14.53 -2.33 3.25
CA ASN A 149 13.37 -2.28 4.14
C ASN A 149 13.47 -1.18 5.17
N ARG A 150 14.64 -1.02 5.82
CA ARG A 150 14.86 0.11 6.73
C ARG A 150 14.69 1.45 6.03
N SER A 151 15.26 1.61 4.83
CA SER A 151 15.13 2.87 4.09
C SER A 151 13.70 3.16 3.64
N THR A 152 12.95 2.13 3.25
CA THR A 152 11.53 2.22 2.90
C THR A 152 10.69 2.58 4.13
N ALA A 153 10.97 1.98 5.29
CA ALA A 153 10.31 2.32 6.54
C ALA A 153 10.53 3.79 6.94
N VAL A 154 11.74 4.33 6.75
CA VAL A 154 12.04 5.75 6.97
C VAL A 154 11.16 6.65 6.10
N MET A 155 10.94 6.31 4.83
CA MET A 155 10.00 7.08 3.99
C MET A 155 8.58 7.09 4.56
N GLY A 156 8.12 5.94 5.07
CA GLY A 156 6.84 5.84 5.77
C GLY A 156 6.81 6.68 7.04
N ILE A 157 7.89 6.72 7.83
CA ILE A 157 8.02 7.55 9.04
C ILE A 157 7.87 9.04 8.69
N LEU A 158 8.58 9.50 7.67
CA LEU A 158 8.53 10.91 7.24
C LEU A 158 7.13 11.31 6.74
N TYR A 159 6.44 10.41 6.05
CA TYR A 159 5.05 10.62 5.63
C TYR A 159 4.09 10.61 6.82
N ASN A 160 4.25 9.68 7.75
CA ASN A 160 3.43 9.60 8.94
C ASN A 160 3.54 10.87 9.82
N LYS A 161 4.74 11.47 9.86
CA LYS A 161 5.00 12.74 10.56
C LYS A 161 4.61 13.99 9.75
N GLY A 162 4.09 13.84 8.53
CA GLY A 162 3.67 14.96 7.69
C GLY A 162 4.80 15.79 7.09
N ILE A 163 6.05 15.31 7.17
CA ILE A 163 7.21 15.94 6.51
C ILE A 163 7.09 15.73 4.99
N ILE A 164 6.66 14.54 4.59
CA ILE A 164 6.18 14.24 3.24
C ILE A 164 4.66 14.28 3.30
N LYS A 165 4.02 14.92 2.34
CA LYS A 165 2.56 14.98 2.18
C LYS A 165 2.08 14.01 1.11
N ASP A 166 2.88 13.79 0.08
CA ASP A 166 2.57 12.88 -1.02
C ASP A 166 3.73 11.91 -1.27
N ARG A 167 3.50 10.63 -0.96
CA ARG A 167 4.49 9.57 -1.16
C ARG A 167 4.84 9.33 -2.63
N SER A 168 3.98 9.72 -3.56
CA SER A 168 4.20 9.62 -5.00
C SER A 168 4.96 10.82 -5.59
N SER A 169 5.13 11.90 -4.80
CA SER A 169 5.83 13.10 -5.23
C SER A 169 7.34 12.88 -5.31
N ILE A 170 7.86 12.93 -6.54
CA ILE A 170 9.31 12.90 -6.81
C ILE A 170 10.00 14.10 -6.16
N LYS A 171 9.35 15.27 -6.19
CA LYS A 171 9.89 16.50 -5.61
C LYS A 171 10.09 16.34 -4.10
N GLU A 172 9.05 15.96 -3.36
CA GLU A 172 9.15 15.78 -1.91
C GLU A 172 10.13 14.67 -1.55
N SER A 173 10.16 13.60 -2.35
CA SER A 173 11.15 12.52 -2.17
C SER A 173 12.59 13.01 -2.31
N ASN A 174 12.85 13.98 -3.21
CA ASN A 174 14.16 14.60 -3.38
C ASN A 174 14.49 15.58 -2.26
N ASP A 175 13.51 16.36 -1.81
CA ASP A 175 13.69 17.39 -0.76
C ASP A 175 14.12 16.77 0.58
N VAL A 176 13.76 15.51 0.86
CA VAL A 176 14.14 14.81 2.11
C VAL A 176 15.39 13.93 2.00
N ILE A 177 16.13 13.94 0.88
CA ILE A 177 17.28 13.05 0.67
C ILE A 177 18.37 13.24 1.75
N SER A 178 18.66 14.48 2.12
CA SER A 178 19.65 14.84 3.16
C SER A 178 19.28 14.22 4.50
N LEU A 179 18.02 14.37 4.92
CA LEU A 179 17.50 13.79 6.15
C LEU A 179 17.56 12.26 6.12
N ARG A 180 17.13 11.62 5.02
CA ARG A 180 17.21 10.15 4.88
C ARG A 180 18.63 9.61 4.98
N LYS A 181 19.64 10.35 4.50
CA LYS A 181 21.05 9.94 4.62
C LYS A 181 21.47 9.79 6.09
N LYS A 182 20.86 10.56 7.01
CA LYS A 182 21.13 10.47 8.45
C LYS A 182 20.62 9.16 9.08
N PHE A 183 19.66 8.47 8.45
CA PHE A 183 19.10 7.20 8.93
C PHE A 183 19.87 5.95 8.46
N LYS A 184 21.01 6.08 7.77
CA LYS A 184 21.69 4.95 7.10
C LYS A 184 22.55 4.04 8.01
N SER A 185 22.49 4.20 9.33
CA SER A 185 23.32 3.40 10.23
C SER A 185 23.03 1.90 10.13
N GLU A 186 24.09 1.09 10.10
CA GLU A 186 24.00 -0.37 10.22
C GLU A 186 23.93 -0.83 11.68
N ASP A 187 24.31 0.01 12.64
CA ASP A 187 24.30 -0.30 14.07
C ASP A 187 22.94 0.01 14.73
N ILE A 188 22.39 -0.96 15.48
CA ILE A 188 21.07 -0.85 16.12
C ILE A 188 21.04 0.24 17.20
N ALA A 189 22.10 0.38 18.00
CA ALA A 189 22.14 1.40 19.05
C ALA A 189 22.16 2.81 18.46
N GLU A 190 22.91 3.00 17.38
CA GLU A 190 22.96 4.26 16.65
C GLU A 190 21.63 4.58 15.96
N ARG A 191 20.94 3.58 15.37
CA ARG A 191 19.58 3.79 14.83
C ARG A 191 18.61 4.31 15.89
N LYS A 192 18.66 3.78 17.12
CA LYS A 192 17.83 4.26 18.24
C LYS A 192 18.14 5.72 18.58
N LYS A 193 19.42 6.10 18.65
CA LYS A 193 19.83 7.50 18.88
C LYS A 193 19.40 8.43 17.75
N ILE A 194 19.52 8.00 16.50
CA ILE A 194 19.05 8.78 15.34
C ILE A 194 17.54 9.03 15.46
N LEU A 195 16.76 8.00 15.79
CA LEU A 195 15.32 8.13 15.96
C LEU A 195 14.96 9.06 17.12
N GLU A 196 15.64 8.97 18.26
CA GLU A 196 15.42 9.87 19.39
C GLU A 196 15.68 11.33 19.00
N LYS A 197 16.82 11.60 18.32
CA LYS A 197 17.13 12.93 17.79
C LYS A 197 16.09 13.41 16.78
N PHE A 198 15.56 12.52 15.95
CA PHE A 198 14.50 12.84 15.01
C PHE A 198 13.23 13.28 15.74
N GLU A 199 12.79 12.51 16.73
CA GLU A 199 11.58 12.81 17.51
C GLU A 199 11.69 14.09 18.34
N ASN A 200 12.90 14.43 18.80
CA ASN A 200 13.17 15.69 19.49
C ASN A 200 13.32 16.90 18.55
N GLY A 201 13.27 16.71 17.22
CA GLY A 201 13.47 17.78 16.24
C GLY A 201 14.93 18.22 16.07
N GLU A 202 15.88 17.42 16.53
CA GLU A 202 17.33 17.70 16.47
C GLU A 202 17.95 17.28 15.12
N LEU A 203 17.21 16.56 14.27
CA LEU A 203 17.59 16.26 12.90
C LEU A 203 17.04 17.31 11.93
N THR A 204 17.88 18.25 11.52
CA THR A 204 17.53 19.24 10.48
C THR A 204 17.47 18.60 9.07
N LEU A 205 16.67 19.19 8.17
CA LEU A 205 16.68 18.90 6.74
C LEU A 205 17.97 19.40 6.07
#